data_AF-X6N691-F1
#
_entry.id   AF-X6N691-F1
#
_cell.length_a   1.000
_cell.length_b   1.000
_cell.length_c   1.000
_cell.angle_alpha   90.00
_cell.angle_beta   90.00
_cell.angle_gamma   90.00
#
_symmetry.space_group_name_H-M   'P 1'
#
loop_
_entity.id
_entity.type
_entity.pdbx_description
1 polymer ?
#
loop_
_entity_poly.entity_id
_entity_poly.type
_entity_poly.pdbx_seq_one_letter_code
_entity_poly.pdbx_strand_id
1 'polypeptide(L)'
;YLPKEIQLYNRIQLYHMICMALGGRVAEEIFFQKVSTGAADDLNKVTKIAYNQIVIYGMNDKVGHLSFPPEQNDGVQTYRPYSEKTAELIDVEASKLVRKAYEETTKLLTEKKDLVAKLAAKLLEAETLGHDDLVAILGERPFQSDSYRDFLANTKEFAKKYGSEEELAEKDKSLQKQKEEQRKQQEQEQQEQQGQQQQRQTDEKSSTSNSAQKQNK
;
A
#
# COMPACT_ATOMS: atom_id res chain seq x y z
N TYR A 1 -19.25 -21.86 21.99
CA TYR A 1 -17.94 -21.32 21.59
C TYR A 1 -17.95 -21.20 20.09
N LEU A 2 -17.96 -19.98 19.52
CA LEU A 2 -17.74 -19.83 18.08
C LEU A 2 -16.26 -20.11 17.79
N PRO A 3 -15.91 -20.93 16.78
CA PRO A 3 -14.54 -21.06 16.35
C PRO A 3 -14.00 -19.68 15.95
N LYS A 4 -12.79 -19.33 16.40
CA LYS A 4 -12.09 -18.14 15.89
C LYS A 4 -11.98 -18.29 14.38
N GLU A 5 -12.50 -17.33 13.62
CA GLU A 5 -12.32 -17.30 12.17
C GLU A 5 -10.81 -17.31 11.87
N ILE A 6 -10.36 -18.37 11.19
CA ILE A 6 -8.97 -18.49 10.76
C ILE A 6 -8.84 -17.66 9.49
N GLN A 7 -8.33 -16.45 9.63
CA GLN A 7 -7.98 -15.63 8.49
C GLN A 7 -6.77 -16.22 7.76
N LEU A 8 -6.90 -16.40 6.45
CA LEU A 8 -5.85 -16.92 5.59
C LEU A 8 -4.98 -15.76 5.11
N TYR A 9 -3.68 -15.85 5.41
CA TYR A 9 -2.70 -14.84 5.04
C TYR A 9 -1.66 -15.40 4.08
N ASN A 10 -1.31 -14.62 3.05
CA ASN A 10 -0.21 -14.94 2.15
C ASN A 10 1.13 -14.34 2.65
N ARG A 11 2.24 -14.78 2.04
CA ARG A 11 3.60 -14.35 2.41
C ARG A 11 3.78 -12.83 2.37
N ILE A 12 3.18 -12.17 1.37
CA ILE A 12 3.29 -10.72 1.15
C ILE A 12 2.50 -9.94 2.19
N GLN A 13 1.30 -10.41 2.54
CA GLN A 13 0.46 -9.80 3.57
C GLN A 13 1.15 -9.84 4.94
N LEU A 14 1.70 -10.99 5.34
CA LEU A 14 2.47 -11.10 6.58
C LEU A 14 3.68 -10.15 6.58
N TYR A 15 4.38 -10.04 5.44
CA TYR A 15 5.49 -9.11 5.29
C TYR A 15 5.05 -7.64 5.46
N HIS A 16 3.93 -7.25 4.83
CA HIS A 16 3.38 -5.89 4.98
C HIS A 16 2.87 -5.62 6.40
N MET A 17 2.37 -6.63 7.12
CA MET A 17 2.01 -6.50 8.53
C MET A 17 3.24 -6.21 9.40
N ILE A 18 4.38 -6.87 9.13
CA ILE A 18 5.66 -6.54 9.78
C ILE A 18 6.06 -5.09 9.46
N CYS A 19 5.99 -4.68 8.18
CA CYS A 19 6.35 -3.32 7.77
C CYS A 19 5.49 -2.26 8.47
N MET A 20 4.17 -2.51 8.59
CA MET A 20 3.22 -1.65 9.27
C MET A 20 3.54 -1.51 10.76
N ALA A 21 3.76 -2.63 11.45
CA ALA A 21 4.09 -2.63 12.89
C ALA A 21 5.42 -1.91 13.19
N LEU A 22 6.40 -2.00 12.29
CA LEU A 22 7.66 -1.25 12.41
C LEU A 22 7.52 0.25 12.16
N GLY A 23 6.40 0.71 11.57
CA GLY A 23 6.20 2.09 11.14
C GLY A 23 6.39 3.11 12.26
N GLY A 24 5.85 2.84 13.46
CA GLY A 24 6.01 3.75 14.60
C GLY A 24 7.47 3.91 15.03
N ARG A 25 8.20 2.79 15.15
CA ARG A 25 9.61 2.78 15.51
C ARG A 25 10.48 3.53 14.50
N VAL A 26 10.23 3.30 13.21
CA VAL A 26 10.97 3.95 12.12
C VAL A 26 10.64 5.44 12.07
N ALA A 27 9.38 5.83 12.26
CA ALA A 27 8.98 7.23 12.32
C ALA A 27 9.71 7.96 13.46
N GLU A 28 9.78 7.35 14.66
CA GLU A 28 10.53 7.96 15.77
C GLU A 28 11.99 8.22 15.41
N GLU A 29 12.63 7.24 14.78
CA GLU A 29 14.04 7.34 14.39
C GLU A 29 14.27 8.44 13.34
N ILE A 30 13.40 8.56 12.34
CA ILE A 30 13.49 9.58 11.28
C ILE A 30 13.28 11.00 11.81
N PHE A 31 12.29 11.20 12.69
CA PHE A 31 11.88 12.54 13.14
C PHE A 31 12.57 12.99 14.42
N PHE A 32 12.78 12.09 15.38
CA PHE A 32 13.34 12.42 16.69
C PHE A 32 14.80 11.99 16.87
N GLN A 33 15.37 11.21 15.94
CA GLN A 33 16.73 10.64 16.02
C GLN A 33 17.01 9.92 17.35
N LYS A 34 15.93 9.45 17.98
CA LYS A 34 15.91 8.80 19.28
C LYS A 34 14.83 7.74 19.23
N VAL A 35 15.05 6.72 20.05
CA VAL A 35 14.18 5.56 20.08
C VAL A 35 13.55 5.42 21.47
N SER A 36 12.24 5.22 21.52
CA SER A 36 11.51 5.06 22.77
C SER A 36 11.22 3.59 23.09
N THR A 37 10.68 3.33 24.28
CA THR A 37 10.13 2.03 24.69
C THR A 37 8.69 1.82 24.21
N GLY A 38 8.06 2.83 23.59
CA GLY A 38 6.66 2.79 23.17
C GLY A 38 6.37 1.76 22.07
N ALA A 39 7.38 1.37 21.28
CA ALA A 39 7.26 0.37 20.23
C ALA A 39 7.41 -1.10 20.71
N ALA A 40 7.47 -1.36 22.02
CA ALA A 40 7.73 -2.70 22.56
C ALA A 40 6.67 -3.74 22.13
N ASP A 41 5.39 -3.37 22.17
CA ASP A 41 4.29 -4.26 21.77
C ASP A 41 4.33 -4.58 20.27
N ASP A 42 4.69 -3.61 19.44
CA ASP A 42 4.80 -3.81 18.00
C ASP A 42 6.00 -4.69 17.64
N LEU A 43 7.13 -4.54 18.33
CA LEU A 43 8.29 -5.43 18.17
C LEU A 43 7.96 -6.88 18.57
N ASN A 44 7.13 -7.07 19.60
CA ASN A 44 6.64 -8.39 19.99
C ASN A 44 5.76 -9.01 18.87
N LYS A 45 4.84 -8.22 18.30
CA LYS A 45 4.02 -8.67 17.16
C LYS A 45 4.88 -9.01 15.94
N VAL A 46 5.85 -8.16 15.60
CA VAL A 46 6.80 -8.38 14.50
C VAL A 46 7.53 -9.69 14.68
N THR A 47 8.07 -9.92 15.87
CA THR A 47 8.79 -11.16 16.20
C THR A 47 7.87 -12.37 16.03
N LYS A 48 6.67 -12.34 16.60
CA LYS A 48 5.69 -13.43 16.46
C LYS A 48 5.34 -13.74 15.00
N ILE A 49 5.08 -12.71 14.19
CA ILE A 49 4.73 -12.91 12.78
C ILE A 49 5.92 -13.51 12.03
N ALA A 50 7.13 -12.99 12.23
CA ALA A 50 8.34 -13.48 11.58
C ALA A 50 8.64 -14.95 11.93
N TYR A 51 8.60 -15.30 13.21
CA TYR A 51 8.80 -16.69 13.65
C TYR A 51 7.69 -17.60 13.15
N ASN A 52 6.42 -17.20 13.22
CA ASN A 52 5.31 -18.02 12.71
C ASN A 52 5.45 -18.27 11.20
N GLN A 53 5.89 -17.26 10.45
CA GLN A 53 6.12 -17.38 9.00
C GLN A 53 7.17 -18.45 8.67
N ILE A 54 8.22 -18.55 9.46
CA ILE A 54 9.33 -19.49 9.23
C ILE A 54 9.03 -20.86 9.84
N VAL A 55 8.57 -20.89 11.09
CA VAL A 55 8.48 -22.09 11.93
C VAL A 55 7.15 -22.81 11.75
N ILE A 56 6.05 -22.08 11.66
CA ILE A 56 4.70 -22.69 11.63
C ILE A 56 4.22 -22.84 10.19
N TYR A 57 4.35 -21.78 9.39
CA TYR A 57 3.81 -21.73 8.04
C TYR A 57 4.76 -22.27 6.96
N GLY A 58 6.02 -22.55 7.31
CA GLY A 58 7.01 -23.07 6.35
C GLY A 58 7.24 -22.15 5.14
N MET A 59 7.11 -20.83 5.32
CA MET A 59 7.22 -19.85 4.24
C MET A 59 8.66 -19.34 4.04
N ASN A 60 9.66 -20.11 4.48
CA ASN A 60 11.08 -19.79 4.29
C ASN A 60 11.76 -20.84 3.41
N ASP A 61 12.48 -20.37 2.39
CA ASP A 61 13.04 -21.26 1.37
C ASP A 61 14.22 -22.10 1.89
N LYS A 62 14.90 -21.69 2.98
CA LYS A 62 16.02 -22.45 3.58
C LYS A 62 15.58 -23.48 4.61
N VAL A 63 14.58 -23.14 5.41
CA VAL A 63 13.98 -24.10 6.37
C VAL A 63 13.11 -25.11 5.63
N GLY A 64 12.46 -24.67 4.54
CA GLY A 64 11.59 -25.48 3.69
C GLY A 64 10.14 -25.50 4.18
N HIS A 65 9.34 -26.35 3.54
CA HIS A 65 7.90 -26.50 3.81
C HIS A 65 7.62 -27.39 5.03
N LEU A 66 8.31 -27.14 6.14
CA LEU A 66 8.14 -27.86 7.40
C LEU A 66 7.45 -26.98 8.43
N SER A 67 6.73 -27.62 9.36
CA SER A 67 6.01 -26.94 10.45
C SER A 67 6.44 -27.52 11.79
N PHE A 68 6.79 -26.63 12.72
CA PHE A 68 7.20 -26.96 14.08
C PHE A 68 6.38 -26.15 15.10
N PRO A 69 5.06 -26.40 15.21
CA PRO A 69 4.22 -25.67 16.16
C PRO A 69 4.69 -25.93 17.60
N PRO A 70 4.69 -24.91 18.47
CA PRO A 70 5.04 -25.12 19.87
C PRO A 70 4.01 -26.04 20.53
N GLU A 71 4.47 -27.13 21.17
CA GLU A 71 3.60 -27.96 21.99
C GLU A 71 3.16 -27.18 23.22
N GLN A 72 1.84 -27.09 23.42
CA GLN A 72 1.23 -26.35 24.51
C GLN A 72 0.86 -27.32 25.64
N ASN A 73 1.86 -27.92 26.29
CA ASN A 73 1.67 -28.78 27.46
C ASN A 73 2.03 -28.01 28.75
N ASP A 74 1.05 -27.75 29.60
CA ASP A 74 1.14 -27.38 31.02
C ASP A 74 2.28 -26.43 31.45
N GLY A 75 2.53 -25.37 30.66
CA GLY A 75 3.46 -24.30 31.03
C GLY A 75 4.95 -24.66 30.93
N VAL A 76 5.29 -25.85 30.41
CA VAL A 76 6.67 -26.23 30.12
C VAL A 76 6.84 -26.27 28.61
N GLN A 77 7.79 -25.50 28.09
CA GLN A 77 8.14 -25.50 26.67
C GLN A 77 9.01 -26.75 26.40
N THR A 78 8.37 -27.93 26.36
CA THR A 78 9.07 -29.18 26.67
C THR A 78 9.92 -29.75 25.55
N TYR A 79 9.69 -29.42 24.27
CA TYR A 79 10.55 -29.94 23.19
C TYR A 79 10.48 -29.14 21.90
N ARG A 80 11.64 -28.71 21.38
CA ARG A 80 11.78 -28.20 20.01
C ARG A 80 12.08 -29.40 19.09
N PRO A 81 11.20 -29.76 18.14
CA PRO A 81 11.38 -30.93 17.27
C PRO A 81 12.39 -30.68 16.13
N TYR A 82 13.48 -29.96 16.42
CA TYR A 82 14.52 -29.61 15.47
C TYR A 82 15.87 -29.42 16.17
N SER A 83 16.95 -29.58 15.40
CA SER A 83 18.32 -29.45 15.90
C SER A 83 18.66 -28.01 16.28
N GLU A 84 19.66 -27.80 17.13
CA GLU A 84 20.20 -26.47 17.44
C GLU A 84 20.68 -25.72 16.18
N LYS A 85 21.23 -26.45 15.19
CA LYS A 85 21.60 -25.86 13.89
C LYS A 85 20.39 -25.30 13.13
N THR A 86 19.25 -25.97 13.24
CA THR A 86 17.99 -25.50 12.65
C THR A 86 17.45 -24.30 13.42
N ALA A 87 17.59 -24.29 14.75
CA ALA A 87 17.21 -23.15 15.59
C ALA A 87 17.99 -21.89 15.21
N GLU A 88 19.32 -21.99 15.09
CA GLU A 88 20.18 -20.91 14.63
C GLU A 88 19.78 -20.41 13.23
N LEU A 89 19.48 -21.33 12.32
CA LEU A 89 19.01 -20.98 10.98
C LEU A 89 17.68 -20.18 11.02
N ILE A 90 16.73 -20.59 11.87
CA ILE A 90 15.46 -19.88 12.06
C ILE A 90 15.72 -18.45 12.56
N ASP A 91 16.56 -18.28 13.57
CA ASP A 91 16.87 -16.97 14.15
C ASP A 91 17.52 -16.03 13.14
N VAL A 92 18.48 -16.54 12.36
CA VAL A 92 19.16 -15.79 11.31
C VAL A 92 18.19 -15.36 10.22
N GLU A 93 17.29 -16.25 9.79
CA GLU A 93 16.33 -15.93 8.73
C GLU A 93 15.20 -15.02 9.23
N ALA A 94 14.77 -15.14 10.49
CA ALA A 94 13.83 -14.22 11.13
C ALA A 94 14.42 -12.81 11.22
N SER A 95 15.67 -12.70 11.68
CA SER A 95 16.39 -11.43 11.75
C SER A 95 16.52 -10.77 10.37
N LYS A 96 16.87 -11.54 9.32
CA LYS A 96 16.94 -11.03 7.95
C LYS A 96 15.59 -10.54 7.43
N LEU A 97 14.51 -11.28 7.70
CA LEU A 97 13.16 -10.90 7.30
C LEU A 97 12.77 -9.55 7.93
N VAL A 98 12.96 -9.42 9.24
CA VAL A 98 12.64 -8.18 9.99
C VAL A 98 13.52 -7.03 9.54
N ARG A 99 14.82 -7.27 9.34
CA ARG A 99 15.76 -6.26 8.84
C ARG A 99 15.34 -5.73 7.47
N LYS A 100 14.98 -6.61 6.55
CA LYS A 100 14.50 -6.21 5.22
C LYS A 100 13.22 -5.37 5.31
N ALA A 101 12.27 -5.80 6.14
CA ALA A 101 11.05 -5.04 6.38
C ALA A 101 11.34 -3.65 6.98
N TYR A 102 12.27 -3.58 7.93
CA TYR A 102 12.71 -2.32 8.54
C TYR A 102 13.33 -1.39 7.48
N GLU A 103 14.24 -1.89 6.63
CA GLU A 103 14.87 -1.11 5.56
C GLU A 103 13.84 -0.58 4.54
N GLU A 104 12.88 -1.40 4.13
CA GLU A 104 11.79 -0.97 3.23
C GLU A 104 10.86 0.07 3.88
N THR A 105 10.48 -0.13 5.15
CA THR A 105 9.67 0.85 5.90
C THR A 105 10.41 2.18 6.05
N THR A 106 11.71 2.15 6.35
CA THR A 106 12.56 3.36 6.44
C THR A 106 12.61 4.10 5.11
N LYS A 107 12.80 3.38 4.00
CA LYS A 107 12.78 3.96 2.67
C LYS A 107 11.42 4.62 2.36
N LEU A 108 10.32 3.91 2.63
CA LEU A 108 8.96 4.41 2.40
C LEU A 108 8.66 5.68 3.21
N LEU A 109 8.94 5.65 4.51
CA LEU A 109 8.66 6.80 5.40
C LEU A 109 9.59 7.98 5.12
N THR A 110 10.80 7.73 4.63
CA THR A 110 11.70 8.78 4.18
C THR A 110 11.18 9.44 2.89
N GLU A 111 10.69 8.66 1.92
CA GLU A 111 10.09 9.19 0.69
C GLU A 111 8.82 10.00 0.97
N LYS A 112 8.01 9.57 1.94
CA LYS A 112 6.75 10.22 2.31
C LYS A 112 6.87 11.10 3.55
N LYS A 113 8.08 11.55 3.90
CA LYS A 113 8.38 12.28 5.13
C LYS A 113 7.48 13.52 5.32
N ASP A 114 7.27 14.30 4.27
CA ASP A 114 6.46 15.51 4.34
C ASP A 114 4.99 15.22 4.65
N LEU A 115 4.45 14.11 4.15
CA LEU A 115 3.08 13.68 4.43
C LEU A 115 2.92 13.23 5.88
N VAL A 116 3.89 12.49 6.40
CA VAL A 116 3.90 12.05 7.80
C VAL A 116 3.97 13.26 8.75
N ALA A 117 4.77 14.27 8.40
CA ALA A 117 4.85 15.52 9.17
C ALA A 117 3.51 16.28 9.18
N LYS A 118 2.84 16.39 8.02
CA LYS A 118 1.51 17.02 7.93
C LYS A 118 0.47 16.26 8.76
N LEU A 119 0.50 14.93 8.71
CA LEU A 119 -0.41 14.09 9.49
C LEU A 119 -0.21 14.29 10.99
N ALA A 120 1.05 14.30 11.44
CA ALA A 120 1.39 14.53 12.84
C ALA A 120 0.96 15.93 13.31
N ALA A 121 1.18 16.97 12.49
CA ALA A 121 0.72 18.31 12.79
C ALA A 121 -0.81 18.39 12.95
N LYS A 122 -1.56 17.69 12.08
CA LYS A 122 -3.02 17.63 12.19
C LYS A 122 -3.49 16.88 13.45
N LEU A 123 -2.80 15.81 13.82
CA LEU A 123 -3.09 15.06 15.05
C LEU A 123 -2.87 15.91 16.31
N LEU A 124 -1.90 16.83 16.30
CA LEU A 124 -1.71 17.78 17.40
C LEU A 124 -2.87 18.78 17.55
N GLU A 125 -3.58 19.09 16.45
CA GLU A 125 -4.76 19.98 16.49
C GLU A 125 -6.05 19.26 16.89
N ALA A 126 -6.25 18.04 16.39
CA ALA A 126 -7.57 17.37 16.42
C ALA A 126 -7.64 16.13 17.33
N GLU A 127 -6.52 15.67 17.90
CA GLU A 127 -6.34 14.41 18.68
C GLU A 127 -6.70 13.11 17.95
N THR A 128 -7.74 13.13 17.10
CA THR A 128 -8.26 12.04 16.27
C THR A 128 -8.40 12.52 14.83
N LEU A 129 -8.07 11.66 13.87
CA LEU A 129 -8.29 11.92 12.44
C LEU A 129 -9.34 10.96 11.88
N GLY A 130 -10.31 11.51 11.16
CA GLY A 130 -11.28 10.72 10.40
C GLY A 130 -10.75 10.33 9.03
N HIS A 131 -11.50 9.50 8.31
CA HIS A 131 -11.16 9.09 6.94
C HIS A 131 -10.94 10.28 6.00
N ASP A 132 -11.80 11.30 6.09
CA ASP A 132 -11.76 12.45 5.19
C ASP A 132 -10.51 13.31 5.41
N ASP A 133 -10.07 13.42 6.66
CA ASP A 133 -8.83 14.12 7.00
C ASP A 133 -7.62 13.38 6.41
N LEU A 134 -7.64 12.05 6.45
CA LEU A 134 -6.60 11.23 5.82
C LEU A 134 -6.59 11.43 4.30
N VAL A 135 -7.75 11.43 3.65
CA VAL A 135 -7.85 11.66 2.19
C VAL A 135 -7.42 13.07 1.83
N ALA A 136 -7.75 14.08 2.64
CA ALA A 136 -7.33 15.46 2.42
C ALA A 136 -5.81 15.63 2.50
N ILE A 137 -5.13 14.90 3.40
CA ILE A 137 -3.69 15.01 3.63
C ILE A 137 -2.89 14.10 2.69
N LEU A 138 -3.30 12.84 2.56
CA LEU A 138 -2.56 11.79 1.85
C LEU A 138 -3.02 11.60 0.41
N GLY A 139 -4.19 12.13 0.04
CA GLY A 139 -4.87 11.86 -1.23
C GLY A 139 -5.70 10.57 -1.20
N GLU A 140 -6.32 10.26 -2.33
CA GLU A 140 -7.04 8.99 -2.51
C GLU A 140 -6.09 7.80 -2.42
N ARG A 141 -6.54 6.74 -1.76
CA ARG A 141 -5.75 5.51 -1.62
C ARG A 141 -5.55 4.88 -3.02
N PRO A 142 -4.30 4.65 -3.46
CA PRO A 142 -4.01 4.17 -4.82
C PRO A 142 -4.33 2.67 -5.02
N PHE A 143 -4.79 1.98 -3.98
CA PHE A 143 -5.16 0.57 -4.03
C PHE A 143 -6.62 0.40 -3.62
N GLN A 144 -7.43 -0.18 -4.50
CA GLN A 144 -8.80 -0.56 -4.17
C GLN A 144 -8.77 -1.90 -3.44
N SER A 145 -9.22 -1.89 -2.19
CA SER A 145 -9.37 -3.09 -1.35
C SER A 145 -10.81 -3.14 -0.90
N ASP A 146 -11.56 -4.13 -1.36
CA ASP A 146 -12.98 -4.31 -0.99
C ASP A 146 -13.13 -4.28 0.54
N SER A 147 -12.27 -4.98 1.27
CA SER A 147 -12.29 -5.00 2.74
C SER A 147 -12.13 -3.64 3.44
N TYR A 148 -11.43 -2.67 2.82
CA TYR A 148 -11.29 -1.33 3.40
C TYR A 148 -12.55 -0.50 3.16
N ARG A 149 -13.19 -0.66 1.99
CA ARG A 149 -14.47 -0.03 1.70
C ARG A 149 -15.57 -0.62 2.56
N ASP A 150 -15.58 -1.93 2.75
CA ASP A 150 -16.55 -2.62 3.60
C ASP A 150 -16.37 -2.18 5.07
N PHE A 151 -15.13 -2.01 5.53
CA PHE A 151 -14.84 -1.47 6.86
C PHE A 151 -15.33 -0.02 7.03
N LEU A 152 -15.10 0.83 6.02
CA LEU A 152 -15.62 2.18 6.00
C LEU A 152 -17.16 2.17 5.98
N ALA A 153 -17.80 1.40 5.10
CA ALA A 153 -19.26 1.28 5.04
C ALA A 153 -19.88 0.85 6.38
N ASN A 154 -19.19 -0.03 7.13
CA ASN A 154 -19.63 -0.51 8.43
C ASN A 154 -19.31 0.42 9.62
N THR A 155 -18.62 1.55 9.41
CA THR A 155 -18.41 2.55 10.47
C THR A 155 -19.59 3.50 10.57
N LYS A 156 -20.11 3.70 11.79
CA LYS A 156 -21.31 4.53 12.06
C LYS A 156 -21.22 5.97 11.52
N GLU A 157 -20.03 6.56 11.52
CA GLU A 157 -19.79 7.92 10.99
C GLU A 157 -19.78 7.97 9.47
N PHE A 158 -19.27 6.94 8.82
CA PHE A 158 -19.16 6.86 7.37
C PHE A 158 -20.52 6.59 6.73
N ALA A 159 -21.30 5.63 7.26
CA ALA A 159 -22.67 5.36 6.82
C ALA A 159 -23.58 6.60 6.94
N LYS A 160 -23.35 7.45 7.95
CA LYS A 160 -24.12 8.69 8.16
C LYS A 160 -23.74 9.81 7.18
N LYS A 161 -22.51 9.83 6.67
CA LYS A 161 -21.97 10.91 5.82
C LYS A 161 -21.97 10.58 4.33
N TYR A 162 -21.77 9.31 3.97
CA TYR A 162 -21.51 8.88 2.58
C TYR A 162 -22.61 8.04 1.95
N GLY A 163 -23.59 7.57 2.73
CA GLY A 163 -24.66 6.70 2.25
C GLY A 163 -24.34 5.22 2.41
N SER A 164 -25.29 4.35 2.04
CA SER A 164 -25.10 2.89 2.11
C SER A 164 -24.08 2.41 1.07
N GLU A 165 -23.59 1.19 1.25
CA GLU A 165 -22.62 0.52 0.35
C GLU A 165 -23.08 0.50 -1.12
N GLU A 166 -24.39 0.37 -1.35
CA GLU A 166 -25.03 0.38 -2.67
C GLU A 166 -24.95 1.76 -3.34
N GLU A 167 -25.19 2.84 -2.60
CA GLU A 167 -25.16 4.22 -3.11
C GLU A 167 -23.73 4.66 -3.47
N LEU A 168 -22.73 4.19 -2.71
CA LEU A 168 -21.32 4.43 -2.96
C LEU A 168 -20.81 3.68 -4.20
N ALA A 169 -21.25 2.43 -4.38
CA ALA A 169 -20.92 1.64 -5.56
C ALA A 169 -21.53 2.23 -6.85
N GLU A 170 -22.73 2.81 -6.77
CA GLU A 170 -23.33 3.53 -7.89
C GLU A 170 -22.61 4.84 -8.22
N LYS A 171 -22.22 5.62 -7.20
CA LYS A 171 -21.44 6.85 -7.40
C LYS A 171 -20.11 6.56 -8.07
N ASP A 172 -19.37 5.53 -7.67
CA ASP A 172 -18.11 5.17 -8.30
C ASP A 172 -18.27 4.71 -9.74
N LYS A 173 -19.30 3.91 -10.04
CA LYS A 173 -19.61 3.53 -11.43
C LYS A 173 -19.92 4.76 -12.28
N SER A 174 -20.61 5.75 -11.73
CA SER A 174 -20.90 7.01 -12.43
C SER A 174 -19.63 7.86 -12.64
N LEU A 175 -18.74 7.92 -11.66
CA LEU A 175 -17.49 8.68 -11.72
C LEU A 175 -16.51 8.06 -12.72
N GLN A 176 -16.44 6.72 -12.75
CA GLN A 176 -15.63 5.98 -13.73
C GLN A 176 -16.14 6.21 -15.15
N LYS A 177 -17.46 6.15 -15.38
CA LYS A 177 -18.06 6.48 -16.69
C LYS A 177 -17.73 7.91 -17.11
N GLN A 178 -17.85 8.89 -16.21
CA GLN A 178 -17.53 10.28 -16.52
C GLN A 178 -16.04 10.49 -16.84
N LYS A 179 -15.13 9.84 -16.11
CA LYS A 179 -13.68 9.87 -16.42
C LYS A 179 -13.38 9.23 -17.77
N GLU A 180 -14.07 8.15 -18.12
CA GLU A 180 -13.91 7.48 -19.42
C GLU A 180 -14.45 8.31 -20.58
N GLU A 181 -15.60 8.96 -20.39
CA GLU A 181 -16.19 9.88 -21.37
C GLU A 181 -15.33 11.13 -21.59
N GLN A 182 -14.80 11.73 -20.52
CA GLN A 182 -13.86 12.86 -20.61
C GLN A 182 -12.57 12.47 -21.33
N ARG A 183 -12.05 11.27 -21.08
CA ARG A 183 -10.84 10.77 -21.74
C ARG A 183 -11.07 10.56 -23.24
N LYS A 184 -12.22 10.02 -23.63
CA LYS A 184 -12.61 9.87 -25.05
C LYS A 184 -12.81 11.22 -25.75
N GLN A 185 -13.38 12.21 -25.07
CA GLN A 185 -13.51 13.56 -25.62
C GLN A 185 -12.15 14.23 -25.82
N GLN A 186 -11.24 14.12 -24.86
CA GLN A 186 -9.88 14.65 -24.99
C GLN A 186 -9.09 13.97 -26.12
N GLU A 187 -9.27 12.66 -26.32
CA GLU A 187 -8.66 11.92 -27.43
C GLU A 187 -9.23 12.35 -28.79
N GLN A 188 -10.53 12.62 -28.89
CA GLN A 188 -11.16 13.16 -30.11
C GLN A 188 -10.68 14.58 -30.44
N GLU A 189 -10.64 15.48 -29.45
CA GLU A 189 -10.15 16.84 -29.64
C GLU A 189 -8.67 16.86 -30.09
N GLN A 190 -7.84 15.95 -29.57
CA GLN A 190 -6.46 15.82 -30.01
C GLN A 190 -6.33 15.31 -31.44
N GLN A 191 -7.18 14.37 -31.86
CA GLN A 191 -7.20 13.86 -33.24
C GLN A 191 -7.67 14.93 -34.23
N GLU A 192 -8.68 15.72 -33.88
CA GLU A 192 -9.16 16.84 -34.70
C GLU A 192 -8.09 17.93 -34.85
N GLN A 193 -7.36 18.27 -33.78
CA GLN A 193 -6.26 19.23 -33.84
C GLN A 193 -5.08 18.73 -34.69
N GLN A 194 -4.76 17.44 -34.62
CA GLN A 194 -3.73 16.84 -35.48
C GLN A 194 -4.15 16.79 -36.96
N GLY A 195 -5.42 16.50 -37.24
CA GLY A 195 -5.98 16.54 -38.59
C GLY A 195 -5.92 17.95 -39.20
N GLN A 196 -6.30 18.98 -38.43
CA GLN A 196 -6.23 20.37 -38.89
C GLN A 196 -4.81 20.90 -39.07
N GLN A 197 -3.81 20.37 -38.34
CA GLN A 197 -2.40 20.72 -38.56
C GLN A 197 -1.84 20.05 -39.82
N GLN A 198 -2.21 18.80 -40.11
CA GLN A 198 -1.81 18.13 -41.35
C GLN A 198 -2.41 18.79 -42.59
N GLN A 199 -3.67 19.24 -42.51
CA GLN A 199 -4.34 19.94 -43.60
C GLN A 199 -3.73 21.32 -43.90
N ARG A 200 -3.35 22.07 -42.85
CA ARG A 200 -2.59 23.33 -43.00
C ARG A 200 -1.21 23.12 -43.64
N GLN A 201 -0.51 22.04 -43.32
CA GLN A 201 0.78 21.71 -43.93
C GLN A 201 0.66 21.23 -45.39
N THR A 202 -0.46 20.61 -45.78
CA THR A 202 -0.72 20.25 -47.18
C THR A 202 -1.08 21.48 -48.03
N ASP A 203 -1.79 22.45 -47.45
CA ASP A 203 -2.16 23.70 -48.14
C ASP A 203 -0.97 24.66 -48.30
N GLU A 204 -0.03 24.71 -47.35
CA GLU A 204 1.22 25.47 -47.53
C GLU A 204 2.11 24.87 -48.64
N LYS A 205 2.19 23.53 -48.75
CA LYS A 205 2.97 22.87 -49.83
C LYS A 205 2.34 23.05 -51.22
N SER A 206 1.01 23.14 -51.33
CA SER A 206 0.33 23.40 -52.61
C SER A 206 0.48 24.85 -53.07
N SER A 207 0.59 25.82 -52.14
CA SER A 207 0.85 27.22 -52.47
C SER A 207 2.29 27.50 -52.91
N THR A 208 3.28 26.77 -52.37
CA THR A 208 4.70 26.96 -52.69
C THR A 208 5.12 26.31 -54.01
N SER A 209 4.40 25.29 -54.48
CA SER A 209 4.65 24.66 -55.79
C SER A 209 4.16 25.51 -56.96
N ASN A 210 3.15 26.37 -56.76
CA ASN A 210 2.61 27.27 -57.78
C ASN A 210 3.42 28.57 -57.97
N SER A 211 4.31 28.93 -57.03
CA SER A 211 5.22 30.08 -57.18
C SER A 211 6.53 29.72 -57.90
N ALA A 212 6.98 28.46 -57.83
CA ALA A 212 8.19 28.00 -58.51
C ALA A 212 8.04 27.82 -60.04
N GLN A 213 6.81 27.70 -60.56
CA GLN A 213 6.55 27.56 -62.00
C GLN A 213 6.41 28.89 -62.76
N LYS A 214 6.43 30.04 -62.08
CA LYS A 214 6.31 31.39 -62.71
C LYS A 214 7.63 32.15 -62.89
N GLN A 215 8.78 31.56 -62.56
CA GLN A 215 10.10 32.19 -62.77
C GLN A 215 10.95 31.56 -63.90
N ASN A 216 10.42 30.57 -64.64
CA ASN A 216 11.06 30.02 -65.84
C ASN A 216 10.17 30.26 -67.07
N LYS A 217 10.06 31.52 -67.49
CA LYS A 217 9.69 31.90 -68.86
C LYS A 217 10.21 33.28 -69.19
#